data_AF-A0A2R6XJA3-F1
#
_entry.id   AF-A0A2R6XJA3-F1
#
_cell.length_a   1.000
_cell.length_b   1.000
_cell.length_c   1.000
_cell.angle_alpha   90.00
_cell.angle_beta   90.00
_cell.angle_gamma   90.00
#
_symmetry.space_group_name_H-M   'P 1'
#
loop_
_entity.id
_entity.type
_entity.pdbx_description
1 polymer ?
#
loop_
_entity_poly.entity_id
_entity_poly.type
_entity_poly.pdbx_seq_one_letter_code
_entity_poly.pdbx_strand_id
1 'polypeptide(L)'
;MMASVNSMRQNSYSTAVARDVLADGRAACYKARDEFYACLDKTSGSTPTEVASVGLLYSTDCKHARDDYMKACRPTWVKHFDRQYAGKKRVKRLLDKDTTQGDIKNF
;
A
#
# COMPACT_ATOMS: atom_id res chain seq x y z
N MET A 1 -41.63 -36.03 -14.67
CA MET A 1 -40.75 -34.85 -14.70
C MET A 1 -40.02 -34.79 -13.37
N MET A 2 -38.72 -35.11 -13.33
CA MET A 2 -37.91 -34.94 -12.12
C MET A 2 -36.77 -33.96 -12.41
N ALA A 3 -36.63 -33.00 -11.50
CA ALA A 3 -35.77 -31.84 -11.58
C ALA A 3 -34.29 -32.22 -11.63
N SER A 4 -33.55 -31.59 -12.54
CA SER A 4 -32.09 -31.57 -12.55
C SER A 4 -31.64 -30.12 -12.47
N VAL A 5 -31.27 -29.62 -11.28
CA VAL A 5 -30.21 -28.60 -11.15
C VAL A 5 -29.61 -28.69 -9.74
N ASN A 6 -28.40 -29.24 -9.63
CA ASN A 6 -27.29 -28.73 -8.81
C ASN A 6 -26.22 -29.82 -8.70
N SER A 7 -25.32 -29.86 -9.69
CA SER A 7 -24.04 -30.53 -9.53
C SER A 7 -22.96 -29.46 -9.60
N MET A 8 -22.43 -29.15 -8.43
CA MET A 8 -21.37 -28.18 -8.20
C MET A 8 -20.17 -28.52 -9.09
N ARG A 9 -19.76 -27.60 -9.96
CA ARG A 9 -18.43 -27.65 -10.58
C ARG A 9 -17.39 -27.40 -9.48
N GLN A 10 -16.93 -28.47 -8.82
CA GLN A 10 -15.68 -28.43 -8.09
C GLN A 10 -14.55 -28.50 -9.11
N ASN A 11 -13.99 -27.34 -9.46
CA ASN A 11 -12.76 -27.27 -10.24
C ASN A 11 -11.62 -27.70 -9.31
N SER A 12 -11.25 -28.98 -9.35
CA SER A 12 -10.18 -29.57 -8.54
C SER A 12 -8.80 -29.17 -9.08
N TYR A 13 -8.47 -27.89 -8.99
CA TYR A 13 -7.08 -27.50 -8.97
C TYR A 13 -6.50 -27.87 -7.60
N SER A 14 -5.34 -28.53 -7.59
CA SER A 14 -4.61 -28.86 -6.36
C SER A 14 -4.61 -27.65 -5.42
N THR A 15 -5.26 -27.81 -4.26
CA THR A 15 -5.45 -26.73 -3.28
C THR A 15 -4.13 -26.14 -2.81
N ALA A 16 -3.03 -26.90 -2.89
CA ALA A 16 -1.67 -26.44 -2.61
C ALA A 16 -1.19 -25.41 -3.65
N VAL A 17 -1.25 -25.74 -4.94
CA VAL A 17 -0.82 -24.83 -6.03
C VAL A 17 -1.61 -23.52 -5.99
N ALA A 18 -2.92 -23.57 -5.72
CA ALA A 18 -3.73 -22.38 -5.56
C ALA A 18 -3.31 -21.51 -4.37
N ARG A 19 -2.87 -22.13 -3.25
CA ARG A 19 -2.37 -21.41 -2.07
C ARG A 19 -1.03 -20.74 -2.33
N ASP A 20 -0.14 -21.42 -3.06
CA ASP A 20 1.19 -20.93 -3.38
C ASP A 20 1.11 -19.71 -4.31
N VAL A 21 0.31 -19.79 -5.39
CA VAL A 21 0.07 -18.65 -6.29
C VAL A 21 -0.51 -17.44 -5.56
N LEU A 22 -1.43 -17.67 -4.61
CA LEU A 22 -1.98 -16.60 -3.78
C LEU A 22 -0.95 -16.03 -2.80
N ALA A 23 -0.02 -16.85 -2.29
CA ALA A 23 1.07 -16.40 -1.44
C ALA A 23 2.07 -15.54 -2.23
N ASP A 24 2.46 -15.99 -3.41
CA ASP A 24 3.37 -15.26 -4.31
C ASP A 24 2.78 -13.92 -4.73
N GLY A 25 1.49 -13.88 -5.07
CA GLY A 25 0.79 -12.62 -5.38
C GLY A 25 0.79 -11.64 -4.21
N ARG A 26 0.64 -12.12 -2.97
CA ARG A 26 0.76 -11.25 -1.78
C ARG A 26 2.19 -10.76 -1.58
N ALA A 27 3.18 -11.63 -1.74
CA ALA A 27 4.59 -11.28 -1.60
C ALA A 27 5.00 -10.22 -2.62
N ALA A 28 4.59 -10.37 -3.89
CA ALA A 28 4.82 -9.40 -4.94
C ALA A 28 4.18 -8.04 -4.62
N CYS A 29 2.92 -8.06 -4.17
CA CYS A 29 2.23 -6.84 -3.74
C CYS A 29 2.97 -6.13 -2.59
N TYR A 30 3.40 -6.85 -1.56
CA TYR A 30 4.11 -6.25 -0.43
C TYR A 30 5.47 -5.68 -0.83
N LYS A 31 6.20 -6.38 -1.70
CA LYS A 31 7.48 -5.89 -2.22
C LYS A 31 7.30 -4.56 -2.97
N ALA A 32 6.38 -4.50 -3.93
CA ALA A 32 6.13 -3.28 -4.71
C ALA A 32 5.62 -2.11 -3.83
N ARG A 33 4.78 -2.41 -2.83
CA ARG A 33 4.34 -1.44 -1.82
C ARG A 33 5.54 -0.83 -1.08
N ASP A 34 6.44 -1.69 -0.60
CA ASP A 34 7.58 -1.25 0.21
C ASP A 34 8.58 -0.44 -0.61
N GLU A 35 8.78 -0.80 -1.88
CA GLU A 35 9.58 -0.01 -2.83
C GLU A 35 8.99 1.39 -3.06
N PHE A 36 7.66 1.48 -3.26
CA PHE A 36 6.99 2.77 -3.42
C PHE A 36 7.13 3.64 -2.17
N TYR A 37 6.84 3.11 -0.98
CA TYR A 37 6.95 3.90 0.25
C TYR A 37 8.40 4.26 0.63
N ALA A 38 9.36 3.38 0.33
CA ALA A 38 10.78 3.71 0.47
C ALA A 38 11.20 4.85 -0.47
N CYS A 39 10.63 4.93 -1.67
CA CYS A 39 10.83 6.08 -2.55
C CYS A 39 10.28 7.36 -1.92
N LEU A 40 9.05 7.34 -1.40
CA LEU A 40 8.45 8.50 -0.73
C LEU A 40 9.29 9.01 0.45
N ASP A 41 9.86 8.09 1.21
CA ASP A 41 10.73 8.42 2.35
C ASP A 41 12.00 9.12 1.93
N LYS A 42 12.57 8.74 0.77
CA LYS A 42 13.77 9.39 0.21
C LYS A 42 13.45 10.75 -0.40
N THR A 43 12.27 10.91 -0.98
CA THR A 43 11.86 12.13 -1.70
C THR A 43 11.02 13.07 -0.84
N SER A 44 10.98 12.92 0.49
CA SER A 44 10.04 13.64 1.37
C SER A 44 10.20 15.18 1.39
N GLY A 45 11.31 15.71 0.86
CA GLY A 45 11.56 17.15 0.69
C GLY A 45 11.31 17.68 -0.73
N SER A 46 10.94 16.82 -1.68
CA SER A 46 10.66 17.23 -3.06
C SER A 46 9.25 17.80 -3.22
N THR A 47 9.05 18.68 -4.21
CA THR A 47 7.75 19.22 -4.56
C THR A 47 6.82 18.10 -5.02
N PRO A 48 5.68 17.86 -4.36
CA PRO A 48 4.76 16.83 -4.81
C PRO A 48 4.09 17.24 -6.12
N THR A 49 4.19 16.38 -7.12
CA THR A 49 3.64 16.63 -8.47
C THR A 49 2.48 15.70 -8.80
N GLU A 50 2.28 14.66 -8.00
CA GLU A 50 1.31 13.59 -8.27
C GLU A 50 0.49 13.24 -7.02
N VAL A 51 -0.70 12.70 -7.25
CA VAL A 51 -1.66 12.31 -6.20
C VAL A 51 -1.99 10.82 -6.31
N ALA A 52 -1.70 10.08 -5.24
CA ALA A 52 -2.05 8.68 -5.08
C ALA A 52 -3.46 8.53 -4.47
N SER A 53 -3.83 7.34 -4.00
CA SER A 53 -5.11 7.16 -3.33
C SER A 53 -5.17 7.97 -2.03
N VAL A 54 -6.39 8.29 -1.60
CA VAL A 54 -6.67 9.01 -0.35
C VAL A 54 -5.90 10.34 -0.19
N GLY A 55 -5.52 10.98 -1.30
CA GLY A 55 -4.82 12.27 -1.31
C GLY A 55 -3.35 12.19 -0.88
N LEU A 56 -2.74 10.99 -0.90
CA LEU A 56 -1.31 10.82 -0.62
C LEU A 56 -0.50 11.47 -1.75
N LEU A 57 0.27 12.51 -1.45
CA LEU A 57 1.07 13.22 -2.45
C LEU A 57 2.45 12.57 -2.63
N TYR A 58 2.97 12.56 -3.85
CA TYR A 58 4.29 12.01 -4.17
C TYR A 58 4.99 12.72 -5.34
N SER A 59 6.31 12.53 -5.47
CA SER A 59 7.13 13.05 -6.59
C SER A 59 6.98 12.17 -7.83
N THR A 60 7.13 12.75 -9.03
CA THR A 60 7.22 12.02 -10.29
C THR A 60 8.31 10.96 -10.29
N ASP A 61 9.37 11.10 -9.50
CA ASP A 61 10.45 10.11 -9.39
C ASP A 61 9.94 8.75 -8.87
N CYS A 62 8.87 8.77 -8.07
CA CYS A 62 8.26 7.56 -7.53
C CYS A 62 7.13 7.01 -8.41
N LYS A 63 6.86 7.61 -9.59
CA LYS A 63 5.76 7.20 -10.47
C LYS A 63 5.88 5.78 -10.98
N HIS A 64 7.09 5.36 -11.36
CA HIS A 64 7.32 3.98 -11.79
C HIS A 64 7.00 2.98 -10.66
N ALA A 65 7.55 3.22 -9.46
CA ALA A 65 7.26 2.38 -8.30
C ALA A 65 5.76 2.39 -7.93
N ARG A 66 5.08 3.52 -8.15
CA ARG A 66 3.63 3.62 -7.95
C ARG A 66 2.85 2.74 -8.92
N ASP A 67 3.21 2.75 -10.21
CA ASP A 67 2.54 1.96 -11.23
C ASP A 67 2.72 0.46 -10.98
N ASP A 68 3.92 0.03 -10.58
CA ASP A 68 4.20 -1.36 -10.24
C ASP A 68 3.43 -1.81 -9.00
N TYR A 69 3.36 -0.95 -7.98
CA TYR A 69 2.54 -1.18 -6.80
C TYR A 69 1.05 -1.35 -7.15
N MET A 70 0.51 -0.52 -8.05
CA MET A 70 -0.87 -0.61 -8.49
C MET A 70 -1.17 -1.84 -9.35
N LYS A 71 -0.19 -2.32 -10.13
CA LYS A 71 -0.31 -3.57 -10.93
C LYS A 71 -0.22 -4.81 -10.04
N ALA A 72 0.67 -4.82 -9.06
CA ALA A 72 0.92 -5.98 -8.20
C ALA A 72 -0.16 -6.16 -7.12
N CYS A 73 -0.83 -5.08 -6.70
CA CYS A 73 -1.77 -5.12 -5.59
C CYS A 73 -3.24 -4.98 -6.02
N ARG A 74 -4.13 -5.62 -5.24
CA ARG A 74 -5.58 -5.38 -5.37
C ARG A 74 -5.89 -3.90 -5.05
N PRO A 75 -6.80 -3.22 -5.79
CA PRO A 75 -7.10 -1.80 -5.57
C PRO A 75 -7.57 -1.48 -4.13
N THR A 76 -8.32 -2.38 -3.51
CA THR A 76 -8.75 -2.22 -2.10
C THR A 76 -7.59 -2.25 -1.12
N TRP A 77 -6.57 -3.06 -1.40
CA TRP A 77 -5.33 -3.12 -0.61
C TRP A 77 -4.51 -1.85 -0.79
N VAL A 78 -4.38 -1.36 -2.04
CA VAL A 78 -3.69 -0.09 -2.33
C VAL A 78 -4.30 1.06 -1.52
N LYS A 79 -5.63 1.20 -1.57
CA LYS A 79 -6.36 2.23 -0.81
C LYS A 79 -6.17 2.08 0.71
N HIS A 80 -6.14 0.85 1.22
CA HIS A 80 -5.94 0.58 2.64
C HIS A 80 -4.53 0.97 3.08
N PHE A 81 -3.51 0.51 2.38
CA PHE A 81 -2.11 0.79 2.73
C PHE A 81 -1.76 2.28 2.55
N ASP A 82 -2.27 2.95 1.51
CA ASP A 82 -2.05 4.40 1.34
C ASP A 82 -2.60 5.18 2.53
N ARG A 83 -3.78 4.79 3.03
CA ARG A 83 -4.36 5.36 4.26
C ARG A 83 -3.50 5.08 5.49
N GLN A 84 -3.00 3.87 5.65
CA GLN A 84 -2.13 3.49 6.76
C GLN A 84 -0.83 4.31 6.75
N TYR A 85 -0.19 4.43 5.59
CA TYR A 85 1.04 5.20 5.43
C TYR A 85 0.83 6.69 5.71
N ALA A 86 -0.19 7.30 5.10
CA ALA A 86 -0.53 8.70 5.33
C ALA A 86 -0.85 8.99 6.80
N GLY A 87 -1.58 8.07 7.46
CA GLY A 87 -1.88 8.14 8.89
C GLY A 87 -0.61 8.12 9.74
N LYS A 88 0.29 7.15 9.51
CA LYS A 88 1.57 7.04 10.22
C LYS A 88 2.45 8.29 10.05
N LYS A 89 2.55 8.83 8.83
CA LYS A 89 3.31 10.06 8.57
C LYS A 89 2.71 11.29 9.25
N ARG A 90 1.38 11.39 9.27
CA ARG A 90 0.69 12.44 10.02
C ARG A 90 1.01 12.36 11.51
N VAL A 91 0.92 11.17 12.11
CA VAL A 91 1.24 10.96 13.53
C VAL A 91 2.70 11.30 13.82
N LYS A 92 3.65 10.78 13.04
CA LYS A 92 5.08 11.09 13.21
C LYS A 92 5.35 12.59 13.21
N ARG A 93 4.82 13.32 12.22
CA ARG A 93 4.99 14.79 12.13
C ARG A 93 4.40 15.54 13.33
N LEU A 94 3.33 15.05 13.93
CA LEU A 94 2.77 15.67 15.14
C LEU A 94 3.73 15.48 16.33
N LEU A 95 4.22 14.25 16.52
CA LEU A 95 5.18 13.93 17.58
C LEU A 95 6.49 14.71 17.41
N ASP A 96 7.02 14.80 16.19
CA ASP A 96 8.24 15.57 15.92
C ASP A 96 8.06 17.06 16.27
N LYS A 97 6.89 17.64 15.99
CA LYS A 97 6.58 19.04 16.35
C LYS A 97 6.52 19.26 17.86
N ASP A 98 5.93 18.34 18.60
CA ASP A 98 5.79 18.45 20.06
C ASP A 98 7.17 18.47 20.75
N THR A 99 8.16 17.74 20.21
CA THR A 99 9.54 17.78 20.74
C THR A 99 10.25 19.12 20.51
N THR A 100 9.97 19.81 19.40
CA THR A 100 10.62 21.10 19.06
C THR A 100 10.06 22.31 19.80
N GLN A 101 8.87 22.19 20.41
CA GLN A 101 8.23 23.27 21.17
C GLN A 101 8.65 23.26 22.66
N GLY A 102 9.33 22.21 23.13
CA GLY A 102 9.72 22.02 24.54
C GLY A 102 11.03 22.70 24.96
N ASP A 103 11.87 23.14 24.02
CA ASP A 103 13.23 23.61 24.33
C ASP A 103 13.37 25.14 24.44
N ILE A 104 12.27 25.89 24.48
CA ILE A 104 12.29 27.32 24.80
C ILE A 104 11.47 27.54 26.08
N LYS A 105 12.13 27.37 27.23
CA LYS A 105 11.89 28.18 28.44
C LYS A 105 12.96 27.92 29.51
N ASN A 106 13.59 29.02 29.91
CA ASN A 106 14.31 29.31 31.16
C ASN A 106 15.85 29.20 31.13
N PHE A 107 16.48 30.25 30.60
CA PHE A 107 17.49 31.01 31.34
C PHE A 107 17.05 32.48 31.39
#